data_AF-A0A1B6EV42-F1
#
_entry.id   AF-A0A1B6EV42-F1
#
_cell.length_a   1.000
_cell.length_b   1.000
_cell.length_c   1.000
_cell.angle_alpha   90.00
_cell.angle_beta   90.00
_cell.angle_gamma   90.00
#
_symmetry.space_group_name_H-M   'P 1'
#
loop_
_entity.id
_entity.type
_entity.pdbx_description
1 polymer ?
#
loop_
_entity_poly.entity_id
_entity_poly.type
_entity_poly.pdbx_seq_one_letter_code
_entity_poly.pdbx_strand_id
1 'polypeptide(L)'
;MGCCFSCKEDSSSQGGEANEHTRLLVDPVSNNASSIQRVNSDDFVSQYPNSLPKKTDEQSALNRILQEAATNVIDVAAMGAHNLEQHEYMERVKHYSLKLQGVSGRYTPAPKQSCLLVDIPAPDKVLAVTPVHESDIHQIMFACETATSALADLKVEHKEELVVPFRIP
;
A
#
# COMPACT_ATOMS: atom_id res chain seq x y z
N MET A 1 -43.87 47.00 -9.25
CA MET A 1 -43.07 47.88 -8.38
C MET A 1 -41.67 47.28 -8.34
N GLY A 2 -40.76 47.50 -9.27
CA GLY A 2 -40.52 48.72 -10.03
C GLY A 2 -39.55 49.62 -9.25
N CYS A 3 -38.28 49.57 -9.65
CA CYS A 3 -37.21 50.58 -9.43
C CYS A 3 -36.59 50.74 -8.02
N CYS A 4 -35.32 51.11 -7.81
CA CYS A 4 -34.06 51.17 -8.59
C CYS A 4 -33.10 52.16 -7.88
N PHE A 5 -31.78 51.95 -8.04
CA PHE A 5 -30.67 52.93 -7.95
C PHE A 5 -30.20 53.38 -6.55
N SER A 6 -28.91 53.63 -6.28
CA SER A 6 -27.91 54.22 -7.18
C SER A 6 -26.46 53.82 -6.84
N CYS A 7 -25.64 53.77 -7.88
CA CYS A 7 -24.21 53.49 -7.92
C CYS A 7 -23.37 54.62 -7.28
N LYS A 8 -22.21 54.26 -6.74
CA LYS A 8 -21.00 55.07 -6.93
C LYS A 8 -19.87 54.18 -7.42
N GLU A 9 -19.52 54.45 -8.67
CA GLU A 9 -18.30 54.10 -9.36
C GLU A 9 -17.17 54.95 -8.79
N ASP A 10 -16.03 54.35 -8.47
CA ASP A 10 -14.76 55.04 -8.61
C ASP A 10 -13.74 54.09 -9.22
N SER A 11 -13.10 54.65 -10.23
CA SER A 11 -12.26 54.03 -11.22
C SER A 11 -10.80 54.10 -10.78
N SER A 12 -9.98 53.28 -11.44
CA SER A 12 -8.51 53.29 -11.43
C SER A 12 -7.81 52.59 -10.27
N SER A 13 -7.41 51.35 -10.52
CA SER A 13 -5.99 51.08 -10.78
C SER A 13 -5.81 49.67 -11.29
N GLN A 14 -5.29 49.61 -12.50
CA GLN A 14 -4.78 48.46 -13.22
C GLN A 14 -3.67 47.81 -12.38
N GLY A 15 -4.02 46.82 -11.58
CA GLY A 15 -3.10 45.95 -10.84
C GLY A 15 -3.65 44.54 -10.90
N GLY A 16 -2.94 43.64 -11.58
CA GLY A 16 -3.41 42.31 -11.95
C GLY A 16 -3.60 41.38 -10.76
N GLU A 17 -4.75 41.47 -10.10
CA GLU A 17 -5.21 40.46 -9.15
C GLU A 17 -6.38 39.68 -9.75
N ALA A 18 -6.26 38.36 -9.75
CA ALA A 18 -7.28 37.47 -10.30
C ALA A 18 -8.52 37.52 -9.42
N ASN A 19 -9.58 38.18 -9.89
CA ASN A 19 -10.90 38.10 -9.27
C ASN A 19 -11.64 36.82 -9.73
N GLU A 20 -12.69 36.42 -9.02
CA GLU A 20 -13.55 35.25 -9.29
C GLU A 20 -14.20 35.21 -10.69
N HIS A 21 -14.15 36.32 -11.42
CA HIS A 21 -14.61 36.43 -12.81
C HIS A 21 -13.48 36.36 -13.86
N THR A 22 -12.23 36.15 -13.44
CA THR A 22 -11.08 36.11 -14.36
C THR A 22 -11.04 34.75 -15.07
N ARG A 23 -11.15 34.75 -16.40
CA ARG A 23 -11.17 33.53 -17.21
C ARG A 23 -9.79 32.89 -17.25
N LEU A 24 -9.72 31.59 -16.95
CA LEU A 24 -8.47 30.84 -16.81
C LEU A 24 -7.89 30.30 -18.13
N LEU A 25 -8.54 30.51 -19.28
CA LEU A 25 -8.09 29.97 -20.56
C LEU A 25 -8.15 31.02 -21.68
N VAL A 26 -7.07 31.11 -22.46
CA VAL A 26 -6.93 31.99 -23.64
C VAL A 26 -7.61 31.33 -24.84
N ASP A 27 -8.45 32.08 -25.55
CA ASP A 27 -9.21 31.62 -26.72
C ASP A 27 -8.27 31.33 -27.91
N PRO A 28 -8.25 30.10 -28.48
CA PRO A 28 -7.24 29.71 -29.47
C PRO A 28 -7.52 30.20 -30.89
N VAL A 29 -8.63 30.90 -31.17
CA VAL A 29 -9.06 31.18 -32.55
C VAL A 29 -8.68 32.59 -33.02
N SER A 30 -7.40 32.93 -32.95
CA SER A 30 -6.85 34.10 -33.66
C SER A 30 -5.36 33.93 -33.90
N ASN A 31 -4.96 33.41 -35.05
CA ASN A 31 -4.48 34.23 -36.17
C ASN A 31 -3.89 33.35 -37.30
N ASN A 32 -4.06 33.83 -38.53
CA ASN A 32 -3.67 33.23 -39.80
C ASN A 32 -2.15 33.18 -40.03
N ALA A 33 -1.67 32.17 -40.77
CA ALA A 33 -0.77 32.26 -41.95
C ALA A 33 -0.18 30.86 -42.27
N SER A 34 -0.64 30.12 -43.28
CA SER A 34 -0.26 30.21 -44.70
C SER A 34 1.24 30.18 -44.99
N SER A 35 1.82 28.99 -45.30
CA SER A 35 2.50 28.71 -46.58
C SER A 35 3.27 27.38 -46.59
N ILE A 36 2.86 26.46 -47.49
CA ILE A 36 3.68 25.69 -48.46
C ILE A 36 4.76 24.75 -47.84
N GLN A 37 4.80 23.43 -48.05
CA GLN A 37 4.85 22.74 -49.35
C GLN A 37 4.59 21.23 -49.21
N ARG A 38 3.97 20.67 -50.27
CA ARG A 38 3.62 19.27 -50.47
C ARG A 38 4.85 18.36 -50.60
N VAL A 39 4.88 17.29 -49.82
CA VAL A 39 5.44 16.00 -50.23
C VAL A 39 4.34 14.94 -50.12
N ASN A 40 4.18 14.22 -51.21
CA ASN A 40 3.28 13.09 -51.36
C ASN A 40 3.96 11.87 -50.70
N SER A 41 3.16 10.97 -50.10
CA SER A 41 3.50 9.78 -49.28
C SER A 41 3.81 10.01 -47.78
N ASP A 42 3.19 9.17 -46.94
CA ASP A 42 3.50 8.86 -45.52
C ASP A 42 3.34 9.95 -44.42
N ASP A 43 2.99 9.50 -43.20
CA ASP A 43 3.08 10.21 -41.89
C ASP A 43 2.12 11.34 -41.47
N PHE A 44 1.20 11.86 -42.30
CA PHE A 44 0.48 13.09 -41.93
C PHE A 44 -0.72 12.96 -40.95
N VAL A 45 -1.12 11.76 -40.52
CA VAL A 45 -2.17 11.61 -39.47
C VAL A 45 -1.56 11.61 -38.05
N SER A 46 -0.30 12.05 -37.93
CA SER A 46 0.49 12.07 -36.69
C SER A 46 0.73 13.49 -36.13
N GLN A 47 -0.05 14.52 -36.53
CA GLN A 47 0.28 15.92 -36.19
C GLN A 47 -0.82 16.74 -35.48
N TYR A 48 -1.75 16.08 -34.79
CA TYR A 48 -2.51 16.71 -33.73
C TYR A 48 -2.20 16.03 -32.39
N PRO A 49 -1.27 16.55 -31.58
CA PRO A 49 -0.99 15.98 -30.26
C PRO A 49 -2.13 16.21 -29.24
N ASN A 50 -3.17 16.98 -29.60
CA ASN A 50 -4.21 17.46 -28.67
C ASN A 50 -5.66 17.19 -29.10
N SER A 51 -5.93 16.36 -30.11
CA SER A 51 -7.32 16.04 -30.48
C SER A 51 -7.78 14.72 -29.88
N LEU A 52 -8.46 14.85 -28.74
CA LEU A 52 -9.29 13.86 -28.04
C LEU A 52 -8.53 12.70 -27.37
N PRO A 53 -8.91 12.30 -26.14
CA PRO A 53 -8.48 11.01 -25.62
C PRO A 53 -8.85 9.96 -26.67
N LYS A 54 -7.86 9.21 -27.16
CA LYS A 54 -8.14 8.05 -28.01
C LYS A 54 -9.10 7.19 -27.18
N LYS A 55 -10.33 6.94 -27.65
CA LYS A 55 -11.34 6.13 -26.93
C LYS A 55 -10.78 4.81 -26.35
N THR A 56 -9.69 4.30 -26.93
CA THR A 56 -8.92 3.15 -26.48
C THR A 56 -8.25 3.34 -25.11
N ASP A 57 -7.79 4.55 -24.77
CA ASP A 57 -7.07 4.84 -23.53
C ASP A 57 -8.03 4.96 -22.33
N GLU A 58 -9.15 5.68 -22.50
CA GLU A 58 -10.21 5.73 -21.48
C GLU A 58 -10.79 4.34 -21.20
N GLN A 59 -11.02 3.54 -22.24
CA GLN A 59 -11.50 2.17 -22.07
C GLN A 59 -10.46 1.26 -21.38
N SER A 60 -9.16 1.49 -21.62
CA SER A 60 -8.06 0.79 -20.94
C SER A 60 -7.97 1.18 -19.46
N ALA A 61 -8.12 2.48 -19.15
CA ALA A 61 -8.16 2.98 -17.78
C ALA A 61 -9.33 2.38 -17.00
N LEU A 62 -10.52 2.32 -17.61
CA LEU A 62 -11.70 1.68 -17.01
C LEU A 62 -11.49 0.18 -16.77
N ASN A 63 -10.87 -0.54 -17.71
CA ASN A 63 -10.52 -1.95 -17.52
C ASN A 63 -9.51 -2.15 -16.38
N ARG A 64 -8.52 -1.27 -16.25
CA ARG A 64 -7.56 -1.31 -15.15
C ARG A 64 -8.26 -1.09 -13.81
N ILE A 65 -9.15 -0.10 -13.72
CA ILE A 65 -9.93 0.18 -12.51
C ILE A 65 -10.79 -1.04 -12.15
N LEU A 66 -11.45 -1.66 -13.14
CA LEU A 66 -12.27 -2.84 -12.91
C LEU A 66 -11.44 -4.05 -12.45
N GLN A 67 -10.27 -4.27 -13.04
CA GLN A 67 -9.38 -5.36 -12.65
C GLN A 67 -8.77 -5.13 -11.25
N GLU A 68 -8.40 -3.90 -10.94
CA GLU A 68 -7.91 -3.50 -9.62
C GLU A 68 -9.02 -3.67 -8.55
N ALA A 69 -10.24 -3.20 -8.85
CA ALA A 69 -11.39 -3.39 -7.98
C ALA A 69 -11.71 -4.88 -7.79
N ALA A 70 -11.71 -5.68 -8.86
CA ALA A 70 -11.95 -7.12 -8.79
C ALA A 70 -10.88 -7.85 -7.96
N THR A 71 -9.65 -7.35 -7.93
CA THR A 71 -8.55 -7.92 -7.12
C THR A 71 -8.65 -7.49 -5.65
N ASN A 72 -9.09 -6.26 -5.39
CA ASN A 72 -9.11 -5.67 -4.05
C ASN A 72 -10.41 -5.94 -3.28
N VAL A 73 -11.50 -6.31 -3.96
CA VAL A 73 -12.76 -6.71 -3.32
C VAL A 73 -12.59 -8.08 -2.69
N ILE A 74 -12.90 -8.17 -1.39
CA ILE A 74 -12.83 -9.41 -0.62
C ILE A 74 -14.11 -10.20 -0.84
N ASP A 75 -14.02 -11.36 -1.49
CA ASP A 75 -15.10 -12.34 -1.54
C ASP A 75 -15.13 -13.15 -0.23
N VAL A 76 -16.04 -12.78 0.66
CA VAL A 76 -16.24 -13.44 1.95
C VAL A 76 -16.79 -14.87 1.78
N ALA A 77 -17.51 -15.15 0.68
CA ALA A 77 -18.07 -16.48 0.42
C ALA A 77 -17.01 -17.48 -0.07
N ALA A 78 -15.92 -17.01 -0.66
CA ALA A 78 -14.80 -17.82 -1.12
C ALA A 78 -13.82 -18.26 0.00
N MET A 79 -14.08 -17.91 1.26
CA MET A 79 -13.24 -18.31 2.41
C MET A 79 -13.40 -19.79 2.84
N GLY A 80 -14.28 -20.55 2.17
CA GLY A 80 -14.44 -21.99 2.38
C GLY A 80 -13.26 -22.82 1.84
N ALA A 81 -13.22 -24.11 2.21
CA ALA A 81 -12.22 -25.04 1.68
C ALA A 81 -12.26 -25.02 0.14
N HIS A 82 -11.10 -24.75 -0.47
CA HIS A 82 -10.94 -24.61 -1.91
C HIS A 82 -11.72 -25.69 -2.68
N ASN A 83 -12.50 -25.25 -3.67
CA ASN A 83 -13.10 -26.08 -4.72
C ASN A 83 -12.03 -26.63 -5.67
N LEU A 84 -10.94 -27.20 -5.13
CA LEU A 84 -9.96 -27.91 -5.91
C LEU A 84 -10.41 -29.36 -6.01
N GLU A 85 -10.58 -29.86 -7.23
CA GLU A 85 -10.94 -31.25 -7.42
C GLU A 85 -9.79 -32.17 -6.98
N GLN A 86 -10.12 -33.35 -6.45
CA GLN A 86 -9.11 -34.30 -5.97
C GLN A 86 -8.11 -34.69 -7.07
N HIS A 87 -8.57 -34.79 -8.32
CA HIS A 87 -7.71 -35.11 -9.45
C HIS A 87 -6.70 -34.01 -9.74
N GLU A 88 -7.14 -32.74 -9.80
CA GLU A 88 -6.27 -31.58 -9.99
C GLU A 88 -5.22 -31.44 -8.88
N TYR A 89 -5.62 -31.74 -7.64
CA TYR A 89 -4.70 -31.81 -6.51
C TYR A 89 -3.59 -32.84 -6.74
N MET A 90 -3.96 -34.08 -7.10
CA MET A 90 -2.98 -35.16 -7.31
C MET A 90 -2.03 -34.86 -8.47
N GLU A 91 -2.53 -34.29 -9.58
CA GLU A 91 -1.68 -33.87 -10.69
C GLU A 91 -0.71 -32.77 -10.29
N ARG A 92 -1.18 -31.78 -9.52
CA ARG A 92 -0.34 -30.68 -9.02
C ARG A 92 0.76 -31.19 -8.08
N VAL A 93 0.45 -32.14 -7.20
CA VAL A 93 1.44 -32.82 -6.33
C VAL A 93 2.50 -33.53 -7.16
N LYS A 94 2.10 -34.31 -8.17
CA LYS A 94 3.03 -35.02 -9.05
C LYS A 94 3.93 -34.06 -9.82
N HIS A 95 3.33 -33.01 -10.39
CA HIS A 95 4.05 -31.99 -11.15
C HIS A 95 5.09 -31.24 -10.29
N TYR A 96 4.71 -30.82 -9.08
CA TYR A 96 5.66 -30.17 -8.17
C TYR A 96 6.73 -31.11 -7.65
N SER A 97 6.40 -32.36 -7.38
CA SER A 97 7.39 -33.37 -6.98
C SER A 97 8.46 -33.59 -8.06
N LEU A 98 8.04 -33.69 -9.33
CA LEU A 98 8.96 -33.82 -10.46
C LEU A 98 9.83 -32.57 -10.65
N LYS A 99 9.24 -31.37 -10.56
CA LYS A 99 10.01 -30.12 -10.62
C LYS A 99 11.02 -30.01 -9.49
N LEU A 100 10.64 -30.43 -8.28
CA LEU A 100 11.54 -30.41 -7.12
C LEU A 100 12.73 -31.35 -7.31
N GLN A 101 12.50 -32.58 -7.78
CA GLN A 101 13.57 -33.54 -8.07
C GLN A 101 14.58 -33.00 -9.10
N GLY A 102 14.12 -32.27 -10.12
CA GLY A 102 15.00 -31.63 -11.10
C GLY A 102 15.87 -30.49 -10.55
N VAL A 103 15.50 -29.92 -9.39
CA VAL A 103 16.18 -28.81 -8.73
C VAL A 103 17.02 -29.27 -7.53
N SER A 104 16.74 -30.43 -6.95
CA SER A 104 17.44 -31.01 -5.79
C SER A 104 18.95 -31.21 -5.97
N GLY A 105 19.45 -31.29 -7.21
CA GLY A 105 20.90 -31.33 -7.48
C GLY A 105 21.60 -29.97 -7.46
N ARG A 106 20.84 -28.86 -7.51
CA ARG A 106 21.35 -27.48 -7.48
C ARG A 106 21.20 -26.80 -6.12
N TYR A 107 20.41 -27.39 -5.23
CA TYR A 107 20.23 -26.96 -3.86
C TYR A 107 20.87 -27.99 -2.93
N THR A 108 21.92 -27.60 -2.22
CA THR A 108 22.36 -28.34 -1.06
C THR A 108 21.28 -28.20 0.02
N PRO A 109 20.58 -29.29 0.42
CA PRO A 109 19.68 -29.20 1.56
C PRO A 109 20.47 -28.69 2.76
N ALA A 110 19.83 -27.86 3.58
CA ALA A 110 20.44 -27.38 4.81
C ALA A 110 21.05 -28.58 5.56
N PRO A 111 22.28 -28.46 6.07
CA PRO A 111 22.96 -29.56 6.74
C PRO A 111 22.01 -30.17 7.78
N LYS A 112 21.92 -31.50 7.78
CA LYS A 112 21.14 -32.25 8.77
C LYS A 112 21.49 -31.69 10.14
N GLN A 113 20.45 -31.37 10.92
CA GLN A 113 20.49 -30.70 12.21
C GLN A 113 21.85 -30.85 12.89
N SER A 114 22.60 -29.75 12.95
CA SER A 114 23.81 -29.66 13.76
C SER A 114 23.48 -30.22 15.15
N CYS A 115 24.29 -31.15 15.64
CA CYS A 115 24.16 -31.60 17.03
C CYS A 115 24.25 -30.39 17.97
N LEU A 116 23.64 -30.47 19.16
CA LEU A 116 23.74 -29.40 20.13
C LEU A 116 25.21 -29.26 20.57
N LEU A 117 25.66 -28.02 20.78
CA LEU A 117 26.98 -27.67 21.32
C LEU A 117 28.17 -28.06 20.41
N VAL A 118 28.01 -28.14 19.08
CA VAL A 118 29.12 -28.38 18.12
C VAL A 118 30.23 -27.32 18.26
N ASP A 119 29.84 -26.13 18.70
CA ASP A 119 30.63 -24.92 18.79
C ASP A 119 31.33 -24.72 20.15
N ILE A 120 31.11 -25.59 21.15
CA ILE A 120 31.74 -25.45 22.47
C ILE A 120 32.98 -26.36 22.56
N PRO A 121 34.20 -25.81 22.38
CA PRO A 121 35.42 -26.58 22.58
C PRO A 121 35.61 -26.89 24.08
N ALA A 122 35.87 -28.16 24.41
CA ALA A 122 36.17 -28.64 25.76
C ALA A 122 35.11 -28.24 26.81
N PRO A 123 33.90 -28.83 26.76
CA PRO A 123 32.78 -28.45 27.63
C PRO A 123 33.10 -28.55 29.12
N ASP A 124 33.90 -29.53 29.53
CA ASP A 124 34.31 -29.69 30.94
C ASP A 124 35.04 -28.47 31.49
N LYS A 125 35.86 -27.82 30.65
CA LYS A 125 36.60 -26.61 31.04
C LYS A 125 35.67 -25.40 31.17
N VAL A 126 34.71 -25.27 30.27
CA VAL A 126 33.72 -24.18 30.28
C VAL A 126 32.82 -24.28 31.51
N LEU A 127 32.38 -25.48 31.86
CA LEU A 127 31.53 -25.74 33.02
C LEU A 127 32.27 -25.61 34.36
N ALA A 128 33.60 -25.74 34.37
CA ALA A 128 34.42 -25.59 35.57
C ALA A 128 34.78 -24.13 35.92
N VAL A 129 34.38 -23.16 35.09
CA VAL A 129 34.61 -21.74 35.35
C VAL A 129 33.76 -21.26 36.52
N THR A 130 34.21 -20.20 37.20
CA THR A 130 33.45 -19.53 38.25
C THR A 130 32.03 -19.21 37.78
N PRO A 131 30.99 -19.61 38.54
CA PRO A 131 29.60 -19.30 38.21
C PRO A 131 29.31 -17.80 38.17
N VAL A 132 28.15 -17.44 37.62
CA VAL A 132 27.63 -16.06 37.61
C VAL A 132 27.56 -15.53 39.04
N HIS A 133 27.99 -14.28 39.24
CA HIS A 133 28.02 -13.66 40.56
C HIS A 133 26.60 -13.36 41.07
N GLU A 134 26.37 -13.49 42.37
CA GLU A 134 25.06 -13.31 42.99
C GLU A 134 24.51 -11.88 42.81
N SER A 135 25.38 -10.87 42.78
CA SER A 135 24.96 -9.48 42.49
C SER A 135 24.29 -9.34 41.13
N ASP A 136 24.78 -10.07 40.12
CA ASP A 136 24.28 -9.97 38.75
C ASP A 136 22.91 -10.63 38.68
N ILE A 137 22.73 -11.75 39.39
CA ILE A 137 21.44 -12.43 39.53
C ILE A 137 20.43 -11.49 40.20
N HIS A 138 20.79 -10.85 41.32
CA HIS A 138 19.92 -9.90 41.99
C HIS A 138 19.58 -8.69 41.11
N GLN A 139 20.55 -8.16 40.36
CA GLN A 139 20.32 -7.06 39.43
C GLN A 139 19.34 -7.45 38.32
N ILE A 140 19.48 -8.65 37.75
CA ILE A 140 18.56 -9.19 36.74
C ILE A 140 17.16 -9.36 37.32
N MET A 141 17.04 -9.95 38.52
CA MET A 141 15.75 -10.13 39.18
C MET A 141 15.06 -8.79 39.45
N PHE A 142 15.78 -7.81 39.98
CA PHE A 142 15.25 -6.47 40.21
C PHE A 142 14.74 -5.79 38.92
N ALA A 143 15.49 -5.94 37.82
CA ALA A 143 15.07 -5.43 36.52
C ALA A 143 13.80 -6.11 36.01
N CYS A 144 13.68 -7.44 36.17
CA CYS A 144 12.48 -8.20 35.83
C CYS A 144 11.26 -7.79 36.66
N GLU A 145 11.44 -7.58 37.98
CA GLU A 145 10.38 -7.11 38.86
C GLU A 145 9.90 -5.71 38.47
N THR A 146 10.84 -4.81 38.18
CA THR A 146 10.54 -3.45 37.73
C THR A 146 9.75 -3.46 36.42
N ALA A 147 10.18 -4.26 35.44
CA ALA A 147 9.48 -4.40 34.16
C ALA A 147 8.08 -4.99 34.36
N THR A 148 7.94 -5.98 35.24
CA THR A 148 6.65 -6.60 35.58
C THR A 148 5.71 -5.59 36.23
N SER A 149 6.21 -4.76 37.15
CA SER A 149 5.44 -3.70 37.77
C SER A 149 4.97 -2.67 36.74
N ALA A 150 5.84 -2.26 35.81
CA ALA A 150 5.48 -1.33 34.75
C ALA A 150 4.41 -1.91 33.79
N LEU A 151 4.43 -3.22 33.54
CA LEU A 151 3.38 -3.89 32.74
C LEU A 151 2.02 -3.88 33.45
N ALA A 152 1.99 -3.94 34.79
CA ALA A 152 0.75 -3.86 35.55
C ALA A 152 0.06 -2.48 35.44
N ASP A 153 0.83 -1.43 35.14
CA ASP A 153 0.31 -0.09 34.88
C ASP A 153 -0.32 0.05 33.48
N LEU A 154 -0.09 -0.90 32.58
CA LEU A 154 -0.71 -0.93 31.24
C LEU A 154 -2.14 -1.44 31.35
N LYS A 155 -3.04 -0.55 31.77
CA LYS A 155 -4.48 -0.81 31.89
C LYS A 155 -5.30 0.38 31.42
N VAL A 156 -6.54 0.12 31.02
CA VAL A 156 -7.49 1.18 30.67
C VAL A 156 -8.02 1.79 31.96
N GLU A 157 -7.78 3.09 32.17
CA GLU A 157 -8.39 3.83 33.27
C GLU A 157 -9.87 4.07 32.98
N HIS A 158 -10.73 3.62 33.89
CA HIS A 158 -12.16 3.86 33.81
C HIS A 158 -12.47 5.34 34.07
N LYS A 159 -13.21 5.99 33.16
CA LYS A 159 -13.66 7.39 33.30
C LYS A 159 -15.17 7.52 33.40
N GLU A 160 -15.89 6.86 32.50
CA GLU A 160 -17.34 6.94 32.39
C GLU A 160 -17.93 5.56 32.11
N GLU A 161 -19.22 5.38 32.43
CA GLU A 161 -19.93 4.15 32.12
C GLU A 161 -20.14 4.01 30.61
N LEU A 162 -19.56 2.96 30.02
CA LEU A 162 -19.77 2.63 28.60
C LEU A 162 -21.18 2.09 28.32
N VAL A 163 -21.88 1.62 29.35
CA VAL A 163 -23.20 1.02 29.25
C VAL A 163 -24.09 1.64 30.32
N VAL A 164 -25.10 2.39 29.87
CA VAL A 164 -26.10 2.98 30.76
C VAL A 164 -27.43 2.25 30.55
N PRO A 165 -28.02 1.64 31.60
CA PRO A 165 -29.31 0.98 31.47
C PRO A 165 -30.43 2.02 31.42
N PHE A 166 -31.19 2.03 30.33
CA PHE A 166 -32.41 2.83 30.26
C PHE A 166 -33.50 2.17 31.11
N ARG A 167 -33.80 2.78 32.26
CA ARG A 167 -35.04 2.52 33.01
C ARG A 167 -35.92 3.75 32.94
N ILE A 168 -37.20 3.51 32.64
CA ILE A 168 -38.25 4.52 32.70
C ILE A 168 -38.77 4.54 34.15
N PRO A 169 -38.99 5.71 34.77
CA PRO A 169 -39.49 5.83 36.14
C PRO A 169 -40.88 5.22 36.33
#